data_AF-K2RZ78-F1
#
_entry.id   AF-K2RZ78-F1
#
_cell.length_a   1.000
_cell.length_b   1.000
_cell.length_c   1.000
_cell.angle_alpha   90.00
_cell.angle_beta   90.00
_cell.angle_gamma   90.00
#
_symmetry.space_group_name_H-M   'P 1'
#
loop_
_entity.id
_entity.type
_entity.pdbx_description
1 polymer ?
#
loop_
_entity_poly.entity_id
_entity_poly.type
_entity_poly.pdbx_seq_one_letter_code
_entity_poly.pdbx_strand_id
1 'polypeptide(L)'
;MLEEWVWNPTILKNISRHYSYLSDQYKQTWLEDSNSTEAEQPEERMPDDLIERLIQNRNFNIGLTNLRQIAFATYDMRIHTPATHQDIMDLDLTVLWNQNFVNVGLLRSMEELIDDESKKWRFGQRQASFGHFMGGYDAGYYGYMR
;
A
#
# COMPACT_ATOMS: atom_id res chain seq x y z
N MET A 1 8.26 14.10 1.13
CA MET A 1 8.93 15.29 0.56
C MET A 1 9.60 14.97 -0.77
N LEU A 2 10.54 14.02 -0.84
CA LEU A 2 11.09 13.57 -2.14
C LEU A 2 10.06 12.82 -3.00
N GLU A 3 9.12 12.12 -2.37
CA GLU A 3 7.97 11.49 -3.05
C GLU A 3 7.08 12.48 -3.82
N GLU A 4 7.18 13.79 -3.59
CA GLU A 4 6.44 14.79 -4.37
C GLU A 4 7.01 14.95 -5.79
N TRP A 5 8.28 14.60 -5.99
CA TRP A 5 8.97 14.80 -7.27
C TRP A 5 8.40 13.88 -8.36
N VAL A 6 7.91 12.70 -7.99
CA VAL A 6 7.26 11.77 -8.94
C VAL A 6 5.84 12.21 -9.34
N TRP A 7 5.35 13.35 -8.84
CA TRP A 7 4.08 13.95 -9.25
C TRP A 7 4.26 15.24 -10.07
N ASN A 8 5.50 15.66 -10.32
CA ASN A 8 5.79 16.81 -11.16
C ASN A 8 5.88 16.38 -12.65
N PRO A 9 5.14 17.02 -13.57
CA PRO A 9 5.12 16.63 -14.99
C PRO A 9 6.50 16.63 -15.65
N THR A 10 7.29 17.68 -15.42
CA THR A 10 8.62 17.83 -16.02
C THR A 10 9.57 16.75 -15.51
N ILE A 11 9.55 16.46 -14.21
CA ILE A 11 10.38 15.41 -13.62
C ILE A 11 9.96 14.04 -14.17
N LEU A 12 8.67 13.71 -14.16
CA LEU A 12 8.13 12.46 -14.72
C LEU A 12 8.57 12.25 -16.17
N LYS A 13 8.43 13.28 -17.01
CA LYS A 13 8.84 13.21 -18.41
C LYS A 13 10.35 12.96 -18.54
N ASN A 14 11.17 13.64 -17.74
CA ASN A 14 12.62 13.53 -17.78
C ASN A 14 13.15 12.16 -17.31
N ILE A 15 12.54 11.58 -16.28
CA ILE A 15 12.95 10.26 -15.74
C ILE A 15 12.36 9.09 -16.54
N SER A 16 11.30 9.33 -17.32
CA SER A 16 10.69 8.31 -18.17
C SER A 16 11.51 8.04 -19.43
N ARG A 17 11.63 6.77 -19.83
CA ARG A 17 12.13 6.40 -21.15
C ARG A 17 11.52 5.06 -21.57
N HIS A 18 10.98 4.97 -22.77
CA HIS A 18 10.46 3.71 -23.27
C HIS A 18 11.61 2.72 -23.53
N TYR A 19 11.44 1.47 -23.09
CA TYR A 19 12.52 0.47 -23.07
C TYR A 19 13.09 0.16 -24.45
N SER A 20 12.29 0.27 -25.51
CA SER A 20 12.74 0.05 -26.90
C SER A 20 13.81 1.04 -27.38
N TYR A 21 14.07 2.12 -26.65
CA TYR A 21 15.13 3.09 -26.94
C TYR A 21 16.44 2.83 -26.17
N LEU A 22 16.50 1.76 -25.35
CA LEU A 22 17.68 1.45 -24.54
C LEU A 22 18.81 0.78 -25.34
N SER A 23 18.47 -0.06 -26.32
CA SER A 23 19.41 -0.73 -27.22
C SER A 23 18.71 -1.29 -28.46
N ASP A 24 19.48 -1.66 -29.49
CA ASP A 24 18.95 -2.34 -30.68
C ASP A 24 18.28 -3.67 -30.32
N GLN A 25 18.82 -4.39 -29.33
CA GLN A 25 18.22 -5.63 -28.86
C GLN A 25 16.81 -5.39 -28.30
N TYR A 26 16.62 -4.37 -27.45
CA TYR A 26 15.29 -4.06 -26.90
C TYR A 26 14.33 -3.53 -27.97
N LYS A 27 14.84 -2.84 -28.98
CA LYS A 27 14.05 -2.45 -30.15
C LYS A 27 13.53 -3.68 -30.90
N GLN A 28 14.37 -4.67 -31.15
CA GLN A 28 13.95 -5.91 -31.81
C GLN A 28 12.92 -6.68 -30.97
N THR A 29 13.14 -6.81 -29.65
CA THR A 29 12.16 -7.42 -28.76
C THR A 29 10.80 -6.73 -28.84
N TRP A 30 10.76 -5.39 -28.85
CA TRP A 30 9.50 -4.66 -29.01
C TRP A 30 8.83 -4.89 -30.37
N LEU A 31 9.60 -4.95 -31.47
CA LEU A 31 9.07 -5.25 -32.80
C LEU A 31 8.45 -6.65 -32.85
N GLU A 32 9.14 -7.65 -32.29
CA GLU A 32 8.65 -9.02 -32.15
C GLU A 32 7.34 -9.06 -31.35
N ASP A 33 7.29 -8.41 -30.18
CA ASP A 33 6.10 -8.32 -29.32
C ASP A 33 4.92 -7.60 -30.01
N SER A 34 5.22 -6.64 -30.89
CA SER A 34 4.23 -5.88 -31.64
C SER A 34 3.61 -6.66 -32.82
N ASN A 35 4.07 -7.89 -33.07
CA ASN A 35 3.73 -8.68 -34.27
C ASN A 35 3.99 -7.92 -35.59
N SER A 36 4.98 -7.02 -35.61
CA SER A 36 5.28 -6.18 -36.76
C SER A 36 6.77 -5.86 -36.84
N THR A 37 7.36 -6.05 -38.01
CA THR A 37 8.76 -5.72 -38.28
C THR A 37 8.97 -4.24 -38.60
N GLU A 38 7.90 -3.48 -38.80
CA GLU A 38 7.92 -2.07 -39.22
C GLU A 38 7.05 -1.17 -38.32
N ALA A 39 6.59 -1.67 -37.16
CA ALA A 39 5.79 -0.84 -36.27
C ALA A 39 6.60 0.38 -35.79
N GLU A 40 5.91 1.52 -35.71
CA GLU A 40 6.48 2.74 -35.17
C GLU A 40 6.63 2.61 -33.66
N GLN A 41 7.86 2.78 -33.17
CA GLN A 41 8.13 2.77 -31.73
C GLN A 41 7.25 3.83 -31.04
N PRO A 42 6.71 3.55 -29.84
CA PRO A 42 5.99 4.55 -29.07
C PRO A 42 6.91 5.73 -28.74
N GLU A 43 6.34 6.86 -28.32
CA GLU A 43 7.15 8.01 -27.91
C GLU A 43 8.26 7.61 -26.92
N GLU A 44 9.49 8.12 -27.15
CA GLU A 44 10.64 7.80 -26.30
C GLU A 44 10.41 8.22 -24.85
N ARG A 45 9.67 9.31 -24.64
CA ARG A 45 9.28 9.83 -23.32
C ARG A 45 7.80 9.61 -23.10
N MET A 46 7.38 9.61 -21.83
CA MET A 46 5.97 9.48 -21.48
C MET A 46 5.16 10.61 -22.16
N PRO A 47 4.08 10.27 -22.89
CA PRO A 47 3.19 11.26 -23.51
C PRO A 47 2.57 12.20 -22.48
N ASP A 48 2.34 13.46 -22.85
CA ASP A 48 1.84 14.48 -21.92
C ASP A 48 0.42 14.17 -21.41
N ASP A 49 -0.44 13.58 -22.25
CA ASP A 49 -1.80 13.16 -21.87
C ASP A 49 -1.78 12.02 -20.84
N LEU A 50 -0.78 11.14 -20.91
CA LEU A 50 -0.61 10.05 -19.96
C LEU A 50 -0.09 10.58 -18.62
N ILE A 51 0.85 11.53 -18.64
CA ILE A 51 1.33 12.22 -17.45
C ILE A 51 0.17 12.94 -16.75
N GLU A 52 -0.66 13.66 -17.49
CA GLU A 52 -1.82 14.37 -16.94
C GLU A 52 -2.78 13.40 -16.25
N ARG A 53 -3.15 12.29 -16.93
CA ARG A 53 -4.02 11.25 -16.36
C ARG A 53 -3.42 10.60 -15.11
N LEU A 54 -2.11 10.35 -15.10
CA LEU A 54 -1.42 9.80 -13.93
C LEU A 54 -1.54 10.74 -12.72
N ILE A 55 -1.28 12.04 -12.92
CA ILE A 55 -1.34 13.05 -11.86
C ILE A 55 -2.77 13.24 -11.35
N GLN A 56 -3.77 13.26 -12.24
CA GLN A 56 -5.18 13.35 -11.85
C GLN A 56 -5.60 12.18 -10.93
N ASN A 57 -4.99 11.00 -11.11
CA ASN A 57 -5.26 9.81 -10.28
C ASN A 57 -4.44 9.75 -8.98
N ARG A 58 -3.61 10.76 -8.67
CA ARG A 58 -2.76 10.78 -7.47
C ARG A 58 -3.52 10.46 -6.18
N ASN A 59 -4.74 10.98 -6.05
CA ASN A 59 -5.55 10.85 -4.84
C ASN A 59 -6.54 9.69 -4.89
N PHE A 60 -6.46 8.82 -5.90
CA PHE A 60 -7.31 7.65 -5.99
C PHE A 60 -7.15 6.78 -4.74
N ASN A 61 -8.26 6.49 -4.05
CA ASN A 61 -8.31 5.74 -2.79
C ASN A 61 -7.48 6.30 -1.63
N ILE A 62 -7.09 7.58 -1.64
CA ILE A 62 -6.27 8.16 -0.57
C ILE A 62 -6.96 8.07 0.80
N GLY A 63 -8.29 8.21 0.86
CA GLY A 63 -9.06 8.09 2.10
C GLY A 63 -8.97 6.68 2.71
N LEU A 64 -9.28 5.64 1.94
CA LEU A 64 -9.20 4.24 2.40
C LEU A 64 -7.75 3.84 2.75
N THR A 65 -6.78 4.32 1.97
CA THR A 65 -5.36 4.10 2.25
C THR A 65 -4.96 4.71 3.59
N ASN A 66 -5.41 5.93 3.89
CA ASN A 66 -5.15 6.57 5.18
C ASN A 66 -5.88 5.90 6.33
N LEU A 67 -7.14 5.47 6.16
CA LEU A 67 -7.85 4.71 7.19
C LEU A 67 -7.12 3.41 7.56
N ARG A 68 -6.51 2.75 6.57
CA ARG A 68 -5.65 1.59 6.82
C ARG A 68 -4.42 1.96 7.65
N GLN A 69 -3.77 3.09 7.37
CA GLN A 69 -2.63 3.58 8.16
C GLN A 69 -3.05 3.93 9.60
N ILE A 70 -4.20 4.59 9.77
CA ILE A 70 -4.78 4.89 11.08
C ILE A 70 -5.09 3.60 11.84
N ALA A 71 -5.61 2.56 11.17
CA ALA A 71 -5.84 1.26 11.79
C ALA A 71 -4.53 0.65 12.32
N PHE A 72 -3.46 0.61 11.53
CA PHE A 72 -2.15 0.15 12.01
C PHE A 72 -1.65 0.97 13.21
N ALA A 73 -1.72 2.30 13.12
CA ALA A 73 -1.25 3.20 14.18
C ALA A 73 -2.06 3.04 15.49
N THR A 74 -3.39 2.91 15.38
CA THR A 74 -4.27 2.73 16.53
C THR A 74 -4.02 1.38 17.21
N TYR A 75 -3.82 0.33 16.42
CA TYR A 75 -3.44 -0.98 16.95
C TYR A 75 -2.08 -0.93 17.66
N ASP A 76 -1.07 -0.35 17.01
CA ASP A 76 0.28 -0.18 17.56
C ASP A 76 0.26 0.52 18.92
N MET A 77 -0.41 1.67 19.00
CA MET A 77 -0.59 2.39 20.26
C MET A 77 -1.29 1.52 21.31
N ARG A 78 -2.37 0.82 20.93
CA ARG A 78 -3.16 0.03 21.88
C ARG A 78 -2.37 -1.10 22.54
N ILE A 79 -1.51 -1.79 21.80
CA ILE A 79 -0.72 -2.91 22.34
C ILE A 79 0.52 -2.44 23.12
N HIS A 80 1.00 -1.22 22.86
CA HIS A 80 2.18 -0.65 23.53
C HIS A 80 1.87 0.34 24.66
N THR A 81 0.58 0.69 24.88
CA THR A 81 0.16 1.53 26.01
C THR A 81 -0.86 0.85 26.94
N PRO A 82 -0.68 -0.41 27.36
CA PRO A 82 -1.52 -1.00 28.39
C PRO A 82 -1.27 -0.30 29.74
N ALA A 83 -2.29 -0.22 30.61
CA ALA A 83 -2.12 0.42 31.92
C ALA A 83 -1.30 -0.47 32.87
N THR A 84 -1.45 -1.79 32.74
CA THR A 84 -0.69 -2.79 33.48
C THR A 84 -0.12 -3.87 32.57
N HIS A 85 0.90 -4.60 33.04
CA HIS A 85 1.41 -5.78 32.33
C HIS A 85 0.33 -6.87 32.19
N GLN A 86 -0.55 -7.01 33.17
CA GLN A 86 -1.62 -8.00 33.11
C GLN A 86 -2.61 -7.67 31.98
N ASP A 87 -2.91 -6.39 31.75
CA ASP A 87 -3.84 -5.95 30.70
C ASP A 87 -3.39 -6.42 29.31
N ILE A 88 -2.08 -6.41 29.01
CA ILE A 88 -1.56 -6.87 27.72
C ILE A 88 -1.51 -8.40 27.62
N MET A 89 -1.26 -9.09 28.73
CA MET A 89 -1.27 -10.56 28.77
C MET A 89 -2.68 -11.13 28.56
N ASP A 90 -3.71 -10.41 29.03
CA ASP A 90 -5.12 -10.80 28.87
C ASP A 90 -5.73 -10.32 27.54
N LEU A 91 -5.03 -9.47 26.80
CA LEU A 91 -5.53 -8.88 25.56
C LEU A 91 -5.46 -9.88 24.41
N ASP A 92 -6.61 -10.10 23.76
CA ASP A 92 -6.65 -10.87 22.53
C ASP A 92 -6.20 -10.03 21.34
N LEU A 93 -4.93 -10.18 20.98
CA LEU A 93 -4.28 -9.45 19.89
C LEU A 93 -4.95 -9.69 18.54
N THR A 94 -5.40 -10.91 18.26
CA THR A 94 -6.04 -11.28 16.99
C THR A 94 -7.40 -10.60 16.86
N VAL A 95 -8.21 -10.69 17.92
CA VAL A 95 -9.54 -10.09 17.94
C VAL A 95 -9.43 -8.57 17.85
N LEU A 96 -8.53 -7.96 18.64
CA LEU A 96 -8.26 -6.53 18.58
C LEU A 96 -7.87 -6.10 17.15
N TRP A 97 -6.97 -6.84 16.51
CA TRP A 97 -6.54 -6.55 15.14
C TRP A 97 -7.72 -6.56 14.17
N ASN A 98 -8.46 -7.67 14.12
CA ASN A 98 -9.50 -7.84 13.12
C ASN A 98 -10.65 -6.83 13.33
N GLN A 99 -11.05 -6.59 14.57
CA GLN A 99 -12.07 -5.57 14.88
C GLN A 99 -11.59 -4.17 14.52
N ASN A 100 -10.36 -3.82 14.85
CA ASN A 100 -9.80 -2.51 14.53
C ASN A 100 -9.72 -2.26 13.01
N PHE A 101 -9.32 -3.26 12.22
CA PHE A 101 -9.29 -3.13 10.75
C PHE A 101 -10.67 -3.02 10.11
N VAL A 102 -11.71 -3.61 10.70
CA VAL A 102 -13.09 -3.41 10.26
C VAL A 102 -13.60 -2.03 10.67
N ASN A 103 -13.47 -1.67 11.94
CA ASN A 103 -14.07 -0.45 12.50
C ASN A 103 -13.38 0.83 12.03
N VAL A 104 -12.05 0.79 11.88
CA VAL A 104 -11.23 1.96 11.48
C VAL A 104 -10.88 1.86 10.01
N GLY A 105 -10.32 0.73 9.58
CA GLY A 105 -9.81 0.54 8.22
C GLY A 105 -10.88 0.27 7.17
N LEU A 106 -12.14 0.04 7.58
CA LEU A 106 -13.25 -0.38 6.72
C LEU A 106 -12.94 -1.63 5.89
N LEU A 107 -12.00 -2.46 6.36
CA LEU A 107 -11.56 -3.68 5.70
C LEU A 107 -12.20 -4.89 6.40
N ARG A 108 -13.29 -5.38 5.81
CA ARG A 108 -13.95 -6.62 6.25
C ARG A 108 -12.99 -7.80 6.19
N SER A 109 -13.09 -8.66 7.18
CA SER A 109 -12.44 -9.97 7.21
C SER A 109 -13.52 -11.05 7.01
N MET A 110 -13.22 -12.28 7.40
CA MET A 110 -14.15 -13.41 7.28
C MET A 110 -15.20 -13.45 8.40
N GLU A 111 -15.31 -12.42 9.24
CA GLU A 111 -16.24 -12.38 10.39
C GLU A 111 -17.70 -12.58 9.99
N GLU A 112 -18.10 -12.11 8.80
CA GLU A 112 -19.48 -12.23 8.30
C GLU A 112 -19.81 -13.64 7.81
N LEU A 113 -18.79 -14.50 7.63
CA LEU A 113 -18.93 -15.87 7.14
C LEU A 113 -18.82 -16.92 8.26
N ILE A 114 -18.68 -16.48 9.51
CA ILE A 114 -18.48 -17.35 10.67
C ILE A 114 -19.71 -17.24 11.58
N ASP A 115 -20.56 -18.27 11.56
CA ASP A 115 -21.76 -18.34 12.41
C ASP A 115 -21.42 -18.60 13.90
N ASP A 116 -20.28 -19.23 14.16
CA ASP A 116 -19.79 -19.50 15.51
C ASP A 116 -19.16 -18.23 16.11
N GLU A 117 -19.93 -17.52 16.94
CA GLU A 117 -19.49 -16.29 17.62
C GLU A 117 -18.16 -16.46 18.38
N SER A 118 -17.84 -17.67 18.88
CA SER A 118 -16.56 -17.92 19.59
C SER A 118 -15.35 -17.89 18.66
N LYS A 119 -15.55 -18.13 17.37
CA LYS A 119 -14.52 -18.12 16.31
C LYS A 119 -14.52 -16.83 15.50
N LYS A 120 -15.57 -16.01 15.64
CA LYS A 120 -15.66 -14.69 15.03
C LYS A 120 -14.45 -13.86 15.45
N TRP A 121 -13.90 -13.07 14.53
CA TRP A 121 -12.70 -12.25 14.72
C TRP A 121 -11.37 -12.98 14.96
N ARG A 122 -11.35 -14.32 14.97
CA ARG A 122 -10.12 -15.10 15.18
C ARG A 122 -9.49 -15.62 13.88
N PHE A 123 -10.14 -15.37 12.76
CA PHE A 123 -9.66 -15.81 11.46
C PHE A 123 -8.49 -14.95 10.97
N GLY A 124 -7.37 -15.60 10.67
CA GLY A 124 -6.14 -14.94 10.22
C GLY A 124 -5.35 -14.28 11.36
N GLN A 125 -4.02 -14.33 11.26
CA GLN A 125 -3.09 -13.82 12.27
C GLN A 125 -2.20 -12.74 11.67
N ARG A 126 -2.80 -11.75 10.99
CA ARG A 126 -2.09 -10.75 10.19
C ARG A 126 -1.16 -9.87 11.03
N GLN A 127 -1.49 -9.62 12.30
CA GLN A 127 -0.63 -8.91 13.24
C GLN A 127 0.74 -9.58 13.40
N ALA A 128 0.82 -10.91 13.27
CA ALA A 128 2.08 -11.65 13.38
C ALA A 128 3.02 -11.44 12.16
N SER A 129 2.47 -10.99 11.02
CA SER A 129 3.26 -10.65 9.83
C SER A 129 3.74 -9.19 9.80
N PHE A 130 3.38 -8.39 10.80
CA PHE A 130 3.65 -6.96 10.79
C PHE A 130 4.83 -6.59 11.68
N GLY A 131 6.03 -6.60 11.10
CA GLY A 131 7.28 -6.43 11.85
C GLY A 131 7.47 -5.06 12.52
N HIS A 132 6.75 -4.01 12.10
CA HIS A 132 6.93 -2.66 12.66
C HIS A 132 6.68 -2.60 14.17
N PHE A 133 5.79 -3.44 14.70
CA PHE A 133 5.46 -3.48 16.12
C PHE A 133 6.59 -3.98 17.02
N MET A 134 7.60 -4.65 16.47
CA MET A 134 8.71 -5.21 17.25
C MET A 134 10.08 -4.94 16.60
N GLY A 135 10.11 -4.14 15.53
CA GLY A 135 11.29 -3.88 14.71
C GLY A 135 12.02 -2.58 15.05
N GLY A 136 11.78 -2.02 16.23
CA GLY A 136 12.30 -0.70 16.63
C GLY A 136 11.44 0.49 16.14
N TYR A 137 10.21 0.21 15.71
CA TYR A 137 9.19 1.22 15.38
C TYR A 137 7.93 1.06 16.25
N ASP A 138 8.05 0.33 17.35
CA ASP A 138 7.03 0.11 18.36
C ASP A 138 6.52 1.44 18.93
N ALA A 139 5.19 1.55 19.05
CA ALA A 139 4.48 2.77 19.44
C ALA A 139 4.81 4.01 18.59
N GLY A 140 5.40 3.82 17.40
CA GLY A 140 5.87 4.90 16.52
C GLY A 140 5.12 4.96 15.19
N TYR A 141 4.25 3.99 14.89
CA TYR A 141 3.68 3.85 13.55
C TYR A 141 2.84 5.07 13.11
N TYR A 142 2.25 5.79 14.06
CA TYR A 142 1.51 7.01 13.78
C TYR A 142 2.36 8.10 13.09
N GLY A 143 3.69 8.06 13.22
CA GLY A 143 4.61 9.00 12.58
C GLY A 143 4.61 8.95 11.04
N TYR A 144 4.06 7.89 10.44
CA TYR A 144 3.84 7.81 8.98
C TYR A 144 2.66 8.66 8.50
N MET A 145 1.72 9.00 9.38
CA MET A 145 0.56 9.83 9.02
C MET A 145 1.01 11.29 8.96
N ARG A 146 1.12 11.82 7.74
CA ARG A 146 1.53 13.20 7.44
C ARG A 146 0.53 13.87 6.51
#